data_AF-A0A497B6F3-F1
#
_entry.id   AF-A0A497B6F3-F1
#
_cell.length_a   1.000
_cell.length_b   1.000
_cell.length_c   1.000
_cell.angle_alpha   90.00
_cell.angle_beta   90.00
_cell.angle_gamma   90.00
#
_symmetry.space_group_name_H-M   'P 1'
#
loop_
_entity.id
_entity.type
_entity.pdbx_description
1 polymer ?
#
loop_
_entity_poly.entity_id
_entity_poly.type
_entity_poly.pdbx_seq_one_letter_code
_entity_poly.pdbx_strand_id
1 'polypeptide(L)'
;MRPDKEELARAVAEGLRGPELAERFGVSRSVIYKCCKAYGIKLKIGANGEKLSKRKAKHVDLSEEAKSFLDGELLGDSSIEAKCPYSGRLTRSCKHKEVLEWFAGALARYGVEQSGCLFRNKHVRRGTVVVVWIYKSRHYQELADWRKREFF
;
A
#
# COMPACT_ATOMS: atom_id res chain seq x y z
N MET A 1 5.96 17.56 28.55
CA MET A 1 5.46 18.94 28.56
C MET A 1 4.68 19.18 27.27
N ARG A 2 3.51 19.81 27.30
CA ARG A 2 2.69 20.09 26.11
C ARG A 2 2.85 21.57 25.75
N PRO A 3 3.19 21.96 24.50
CA PRO A 3 3.28 23.36 24.12
C PRO A 3 1.93 24.06 24.30
N ASP A 4 1.98 25.30 24.78
CA ASP A 4 0.79 26.14 24.84
C ASP A 4 0.29 26.48 23.43
N LYS A 5 -1.03 26.67 23.30
CA LYS A 5 -1.67 26.92 22.01
C LYS A 5 -1.18 28.21 21.36
N GLU A 6 -1.01 29.28 22.13
CA GLU A 6 -0.68 30.61 21.61
C GLU A 6 0.78 30.68 21.17
N GLU A 7 1.68 30.11 21.96
CA GLU A 7 3.10 30.01 21.64
C GLU A 7 3.34 29.16 20.39
N LEU A 8 2.63 28.02 20.27
CA LEU A 8 2.72 27.15 19.11
C LEU A 8 2.18 27.83 17.85
N ALA A 9 1.09 28.59 17.96
CA ALA A 9 0.53 29.34 16.85
C ALA A 9 1.46 30.46 16.38
N ARG A 10 2.09 31.18 17.31
CA ARG A 10 3.07 32.23 17.01
C ARG A 10 4.30 31.65 16.32
N ALA A 11 4.84 30.55 16.83
CA ALA A 11 5.99 29.89 16.22
C ALA A 11 5.69 29.36 14.80
N VAL A 12 4.48 28.84 14.56
CA VAL A 12 4.05 28.46 13.20
C VAL A 12 3.87 29.67 12.28
N ALA A 13 3.37 30.80 12.81
CA ALA A 13 3.26 32.06 12.06
C ALA A 13 4.63 32.66 11.70
N GLU A 14 5.62 32.51 12.57
CA GLU A 14 7.05 32.82 12.34
C GLU A 14 7.69 31.92 11.26
N GLY A 15 6.98 30.88 10.81
CA GLY A 15 7.41 30.02 9.71
C GLY A 15 8.18 28.77 10.13
N LEU A 16 8.30 28.51 11.44
CA LEU A 16 8.99 27.32 11.96
C LEU A 16 8.27 26.03 11.54
N ARG A 17 9.07 25.03 11.16
CA ARG A 17 8.63 23.73 10.69
C ARG A 17 8.67 22.69 11.79
N GLY A 18 7.99 21.56 11.58
CA GLY A 18 7.86 20.49 12.58
C GLY A 18 9.15 20.08 13.32
N PRO A 19 10.32 19.94 12.65
CA PRO A 19 11.59 19.67 13.33
C PRO A 19 12.07 20.81 14.23
N GLU A 20 12.00 22.05 13.75
CA GLU A 20 12.45 23.24 14.49
C GLU A 20 11.54 23.52 15.69
N LEU A 21 10.23 23.25 15.55
CA LEU A 21 9.29 23.31 16.67
C LEU A 21 9.58 22.22 17.71
N ALA A 22 9.89 21.00 17.27
CA ALA A 22 10.22 19.91 18.17
C ALA A 22 11.47 20.24 19.03
N GLU A 23 12.48 20.84 18.40
CA GLU A 23 13.69 21.31 19.08
C GLU A 23 13.38 22.49 20.02
N ARG A 24 12.68 23.53 19.52
CA ARG A 24 12.33 24.73 20.31
C ARG A 24 11.52 24.41 21.56
N PHE A 25 10.59 23.46 21.47
CA PHE A 25 9.73 23.08 22.60
C PHE A 25 10.25 21.86 23.37
N GLY A 26 11.40 21.29 23.00
CA GLY A 26 11.97 20.10 23.66
C GLY A 26 11.05 18.88 23.64
N VAL A 27 10.25 18.71 22.59
CA VAL A 27 9.26 17.62 22.45
C VAL A 27 9.41 16.88 21.13
N SER A 28 8.92 15.65 21.05
CA SER A 28 8.95 14.91 19.78
C SER A 28 8.05 15.56 18.72
N ARG A 29 8.43 15.39 17.44
CA ARG A 29 7.62 15.84 16.29
C ARG A 29 6.18 15.32 16.34
N SER A 30 5.99 14.09 16.79
CA SER A 30 4.66 13.48 16.95
C SER A 30 3.77 14.25 17.93
N VAL A 31 4.34 14.79 19.00
CA VAL A 31 3.63 15.63 19.98
C VAL A 31 3.24 16.97 19.36
N ILE A 32 4.14 17.60 18.60
CA ILE A 32 3.84 18.83 17.84
C ILE A 32 2.66 18.61 16.88
N TYR A 33 2.69 17.56 16.06
CA TYR A 33 1.60 17.26 15.11
C TYR A 33 0.27 17.01 15.82
N LYS A 34 0.27 16.28 16.95
CA LYS A 34 -0.93 16.06 17.76
C LYS A 34 -1.48 17.38 18.31
N CYS A 35 -0.61 18.26 18.81
CA CYS A 35 -1.02 19.55 19.35
C CYS A 35 -1.56 20.48 18.27
N CYS A 36 -0.87 20.61 17.13
CA CYS A 36 -1.36 21.40 16.00
C CYS A 36 -2.72 20.90 15.50
N LYS A 37 -2.92 19.57 15.41
CA LYS A 37 -4.21 18.98 15.07
C LYS A 37 -5.29 19.31 16.10
N ALA A 38 -4.99 19.18 17.39
CA ALA A 38 -5.94 19.47 18.48
C ALA A 38 -6.30 20.95 18.56
N TYR A 39 -5.39 21.85 18.19
CA TYR A 39 -5.58 23.30 18.24
C TYR A 39 -6.03 23.92 16.92
N GLY A 40 -6.18 23.13 15.84
CA GLY A 40 -6.57 23.62 14.52
C GLY A 40 -5.49 24.42 13.79
N ILE A 41 -4.22 24.30 14.21
CA ILE A 41 -3.10 25.06 13.64
C ILE A 41 -2.58 24.32 12.40
N LYS A 42 -2.60 24.99 11.24
CA LYS A 42 -2.08 24.45 9.98
C LYS A 42 -0.56 24.61 9.92
N LEU A 43 0.15 23.52 10.13
CA LEU A 43 1.60 23.46 9.91
C LEU A 43 1.91 23.49 8.41
N LYS A 44 2.86 24.34 8.01
CA LYS A 44 3.50 24.23 6.70
C LYS A 44 4.36 22.97 6.70
N ILE A 45 3.77 21.86 6.29
CA ILE A 45 4.54 20.63 6.06
C ILE A 45 5.47 20.97 4.89
N GLY A 46 6.78 21.05 5.16
CA GLY A 46 7.76 21.30 4.10
C GLY A 46 7.58 20.30 2.96
N ALA A 47 8.05 20.61 1.75
CA ALA A 47 7.90 19.84 0.49
C ALA A 47 8.16 18.32 0.55
N ASN A 48 8.59 17.78 1.69
CA ASN A 48 8.65 16.36 2.00
C ASN A 48 7.32 15.74 2.51
N GLY A 49 6.32 16.55 2.88
CA GLY A 49 4.93 16.11 3.13
C GLY A 49 4.13 15.88 1.85
N GLU A 50 4.60 16.43 0.73
CA GLU A 50 4.12 16.14 -0.61
C GLU A 50 4.78 14.90 -1.24
N LYS A 51 5.44 14.05 -0.45
CA LYS A 51 5.95 12.75 -0.92
C LYS A 51 4.94 11.63 -0.72
N LEU A 52 3.66 11.84 -1.05
CA LEU A 52 2.64 10.79 -1.07
C LEU A 52 1.67 10.95 -2.25
N SER A 53 2.17 10.95 -3.49
CA SER A 53 1.34 10.54 -4.64
C SER A 53 2.11 10.29 -5.94
N LYS A 54 3.31 10.83 -6.15
CA LYS A 54 4.05 10.64 -7.40
C LYS A 54 4.85 9.34 -7.53
N ARG A 55 4.48 8.25 -6.84
CA ARG A 55 4.92 6.94 -7.32
C ARG A 55 4.08 6.68 -8.58
N LYS A 56 4.65 6.96 -9.76
CA LYS A 56 4.06 6.55 -11.03
C LYS A 56 3.62 5.09 -10.86
N ALA A 57 2.36 4.80 -11.18
CA ALA A 57 1.87 3.43 -11.16
C ALA A 57 2.81 2.59 -12.05
N LYS A 58 3.13 1.37 -11.63
CA LYS A 58 3.83 0.48 -12.56
C LYS A 58 2.86 0.14 -13.69
N HIS A 59 3.43 0.03 -14.87
CA HIS A 59 2.74 -0.44 -16.05
C HIS A 59 3.28 -1.81 -16.44
N VAL A 60 2.41 -2.64 -16.98
CA VAL A 60 2.74 -3.91 -17.60
C VAL A 60 1.95 -4.03 -18.88
N ASP A 61 2.62 -4.40 -19.97
CA ASP A 61 1.96 -4.70 -21.23
C ASP A 61 1.48 -6.15 -21.21
N LEU A 62 0.17 -6.35 -21.02
CA LEU A 62 -0.43 -7.68 -20.95
C LEU A 62 -0.75 -8.15 -22.37
N SER A 63 -0.02 -9.16 -22.85
CA SER A 63 -0.34 -9.88 -24.08
C SER A 63 -1.72 -10.55 -24.00
N GLU A 64 -2.37 -10.84 -25.12
CA GLU A 64 -3.67 -11.56 -25.12
C GLU A 64 -3.60 -12.91 -24.39
N GLU A 65 -2.45 -13.59 -24.46
CA GLU A 65 -2.19 -14.80 -23.67
C GLU A 65 -2.19 -14.50 -22.15
N ALA A 66 -1.50 -13.45 -21.72
CA ALA A 66 -1.48 -13.02 -20.33
C ALA A 66 -2.88 -12.66 -19.83
N LYS A 67 -3.66 -11.99 -20.68
CA LYS A 67 -5.05 -11.61 -20.41
C LYS A 67 -5.93 -12.84 -20.20
N SER A 68 -5.88 -13.80 -21.13
CA SER A 68 -6.60 -15.06 -21.02
C SER A 68 -6.19 -15.88 -19.79
N PHE A 69 -4.89 -15.90 -19.46
CA PHE A 69 -4.38 -16.53 -18.25
C PHE A 69 -4.95 -15.87 -16.99
N LEU A 70 -4.94 -14.54 -16.93
CA LEU A 70 -5.51 -13.78 -15.82
C LEU A 70 -7.01 -14.03 -15.67
N ASP A 71 -7.77 -14.06 -16.76
CA ASP A 71 -9.21 -14.32 -16.70
C ASP A 71 -9.50 -15.71 -16.12
N GLY A 72 -8.77 -16.74 -16.57
CA GLY A 72 -8.89 -18.09 -16.00
C GLY A 72 -8.54 -18.14 -14.51
N GLU A 73 -7.53 -17.39 -14.09
CA GLU A 73 -7.12 -17.31 -12.69
C GLU A 73 -8.11 -16.55 -11.80
N LEU A 74 -8.72 -15.48 -12.34
CA LEU A 74 -9.71 -14.66 -11.63
C LEU A 74 -11.08 -15.33 -11.50
N LEU A 75 -11.39 -16.30 -12.37
CA LEU A 75 -12.52 -17.21 -12.19
C LEU A 75 -12.30 -18.23 -11.06
N GLY A 76 -11.04 -18.43 -10.65
CA GLY A 76 -10.65 -19.39 -9.62
C GLY A 76 -10.33 -18.75 -8.27
N ASP A 77 -9.14 -19.08 -7.75
CA ASP A 77 -8.70 -18.71 -6.39
C ASP A 77 -7.95 -17.36 -6.33
N SER A 78 -7.79 -16.68 -7.46
CA SER A 78 -7.08 -15.39 -7.53
C SER A 78 -8.06 -14.23 -7.43
N SER A 79 -7.59 -13.10 -6.91
CA SER A 79 -8.37 -11.86 -6.82
C SER A 79 -7.48 -10.63 -7.03
N ILE A 80 -8.08 -9.54 -7.50
CA ILE A 80 -7.40 -8.25 -7.64
C ILE A 80 -7.75 -7.34 -6.46
N GLU A 81 -6.75 -7.01 -5.66
CA GLU A 81 -6.86 -6.02 -4.60
C GLU A 81 -6.39 -4.65 -5.08
N ALA A 82 -7.21 -3.61 -4.92
CA ALA A 82 -6.80 -2.22 -5.22
C ALA A 82 -6.84 -1.37 -3.95
N LYS A 83 -5.72 -0.70 -3.63
CA LYS A 83 -5.66 0.29 -2.53
C LYS A 83 -6.10 1.69 -2.98
N CYS A 84 -6.07 1.95 -4.28
CA CYS A 84 -6.51 3.19 -4.90
C CYS A 84 -7.12 2.91 -6.29
N PRO A 85 -7.88 3.85 -6.88
CA PRO A 85 -8.53 3.65 -8.18
C PRO A 85 -7.59 3.44 -9.38
N TYR A 86 -6.30 3.74 -9.20
CA TYR A 86 -5.29 3.80 -10.27
C TYR A 86 -4.31 2.63 -10.29
N SER A 87 -4.35 1.74 -9.29
CA SER A 87 -3.46 0.58 -9.28
C SER A 87 -4.01 -0.59 -8.48
N GLY A 88 -3.87 -1.78 -9.04
CA GLY A 88 -4.32 -3.05 -8.48
C GLY A 88 -3.14 -4.01 -8.35
N ARG A 89 -3.24 -4.97 -7.44
CA ARG A 89 -2.33 -6.10 -7.36
C ARG A 89 -3.12 -7.39 -7.46
N LEU A 90 -2.53 -8.39 -8.08
CA LEU A 90 -3.06 -9.74 -8.10
C LEU A 90 -2.64 -10.46 -6.83
N THR A 91 -3.59 -11.13 -6.20
CA THR A 91 -3.37 -11.92 -5.00
C THR A 91 -3.95 -13.30 -5.18
N ARG A 92 -3.19 -14.31 -4.75
CA ARG A 92 -3.62 -15.70 -4.73
C ARG A 92 -3.17 -16.33 -3.43
N SER A 93 -4.03 -17.14 -2.83
CA SER A 93 -3.67 -17.94 -1.64
C SER A 93 -3.82 -19.42 -1.92
N CYS A 94 -2.86 -20.22 -1.46
CA CYS A 94 -2.88 -21.67 -1.63
C CYS A 94 -2.25 -22.37 -0.42
N LYS A 95 -2.62 -23.64 -0.17
CA LYS A 95 -1.98 -24.46 0.86
C LYS A 95 -0.58 -24.93 0.45
N HIS A 96 -0.34 -25.06 -0.84
CA HIS A 96 0.91 -25.56 -1.42
C HIS A 96 1.78 -24.40 -1.90
N LYS A 97 3.01 -24.34 -1.41
CA LYS A 97 3.94 -23.24 -1.71
C LYS A 97 4.42 -23.33 -3.15
N GLU A 98 4.67 -24.55 -3.61
CA GLU A 98 5.19 -24.91 -4.91
C GLU A 98 4.25 -24.44 -6.03
N VAL A 99 2.94 -24.52 -5.80
CA VAL A 99 1.92 -23.99 -6.71
C VAL A 99 2.04 -22.48 -6.86
N LEU A 100 2.31 -21.76 -5.77
CA LEU A 100 2.51 -20.31 -5.83
C LEU A 100 3.86 -19.91 -6.43
N GLU A 101 4.89 -20.75 -6.30
CA GLU A 101 6.18 -20.54 -6.96
C GLU A 101 6.05 -20.71 -8.47
N TRP A 102 5.36 -21.76 -8.92
CA TRP A 102 4.98 -21.94 -10.33
C TRP A 102 4.16 -20.75 -10.82
N PHE A 103 3.14 -20.33 -10.07
CA PHE A 103 2.27 -19.20 -10.42
C PHE A 103 3.05 -17.88 -10.54
N ALA A 104 3.96 -17.62 -9.60
CA ALA A 104 4.84 -16.45 -9.65
C ALA A 104 5.74 -16.49 -10.91
N GLY A 105 6.27 -17.66 -11.26
CA GLY A 105 7.06 -17.87 -12.47
C GLY A 105 6.24 -17.67 -13.75
N ALA A 106 5.00 -18.15 -13.79
CA ALA A 106 4.09 -17.95 -14.91
C ALA A 106 3.80 -16.45 -15.13
N LEU A 107 3.43 -15.74 -14.07
CA LEU A 107 3.17 -14.29 -14.12
C LEU A 107 4.39 -13.46 -14.51
N ALA A 108 5.59 -13.87 -14.09
CA ALA A 108 6.82 -13.20 -14.45
C ALA A 108 7.09 -13.23 -15.97
N ARG A 109 6.65 -14.28 -16.68
CA ARG A 109 6.73 -14.35 -18.15
C ARG A 109 5.90 -13.28 -18.84
N TYR A 110 4.83 -12.85 -18.18
CA TYR A 110 3.95 -11.76 -18.63
C TYR A 110 4.33 -10.39 -18.05
N GLY A 111 5.51 -10.26 -17.42
CA GLY A 111 5.99 -9.00 -16.83
C GLY A 111 5.33 -8.62 -15.50
N VAL A 112 4.49 -9.50 -14.92
CA VAL A 112 3.85 -9.27 -13.62
C VAL A 112 4.77 -9.80 -12.51
N GLU A 113 5.47 -8.88 -11.86
CA GLU A 113 6.45 -9.20 -10.81
C GLU A 113 5.77 -9.46 -9.46
N GLN A 114 6.35 -10.39 -8.68
CA GLN A 114 6.01 -10.57 -7.27
C GLN A 114 6.43 -9.36 -6.42
N SER A 115 5.59 -9.00 -5.45
CA SER A 115 5.92 -8.02 -4.41
C SER A 115 6.57 -8.72 -3.21
N GLY A 116 7.89 -8.79 -3.18
CA GLY A 116 8.64 -9.37 -2.06
C GLY A 116 8.71 -10.90 -2.16
N CYS A 117 8.52 -11.60 -1.03
CA CYS A 117 8.51 -13.06 -0.94
C CYS A 117 7.09 -13.62 -0.74
N LEU A 118 6.91 -14.93 -0.93
CA LEU A 118 5.66 -15.61 -0.57
C LEU A 118 5.45 -15.56 0.94
N PHE A 119 4.26 -15.14 1.36
CA PHE A 119 3.94 -14.97 2.78
C PHE A 119 3.26 -16.22 3.32
N ARG A 120 3.79 -16.79 4.40
CA ARG A 120 3.12 -17.86 5.16
C ARG A 120 2.19 -17.24 6.20
N ASN A 121 0.91 -17.56 6.12
CA ASN A 121 -0.09 -17.16 7.10
C ASN A 121 -0.62 -18.38 7.86
N LYS A 122 -0.88 -18.22 9.15
CA LYS A 122 -1.45 -19.25 10.02
C LYS A 122 -2.77 -18.73 10.58
N HIS A 123 -3.84 -19.46 10.34
CA HIS A 123 -5.17 -19.11 10.83
C HIS A 123 -5.71 -20.25 11.68
N VAL A 124 -6.34 -19.91 12.81
CA VAL A 124 -7.08 -20.90 13.60
C VAL A 124 -8.54 -20.86 13.16
N ARG A 125 -9.06 -21.98 12.66
CA ARG A 125 -10.47 -22.12 12.26
C ARG A 125 -11.05 -23.32 12.98
N ARG A 126 -12.05 -23.08 13.84
CA ARG A 126 -12.72 -24.13 14.64
C ARG A 126 -11.74 -25.01 15.44
N GLY A 127 -10.71 -24.40 16.04
CA GLY A 127 -9.69 -25.11 16.81
C GLY A 127 -8.58 -25.78 15.98
N THR A 128 -8.69 -25.82 14.66
CA THR A 128 -7.64 -26.34 13.77
C THR A 128 -6.76 -25.23 13.24
N VAL A 129 -5.44 -25.42 13.29
CA VAL A 129 -4.46 -24.52 12.67
C VAL A 129 -4.36 -24.82 11.18
N VAL A 130 -4.75 -23.87 10.34
CA VAL A 130 -4.62 -23.92 8.89
C VAL A 130 -3.46 -23.05 8.46
N VAL A 131 -2.56 -23.60 7.67
CA VAL A 131 -1.45 -22.88 7.06
C VAL A 131 -1.79 -22.60 5.60
N VAL A 132 -1.66 -21.35 5.20
CA VAL A 132 -1.80 -20.92 3.80
C VAL A 132 -0.61 -20.07 3.40
N TRP A 133 -0.21 -20.18 2.15
CA TRP A 133 0.75 -19.30 1.51
C TRP A 133 0.01 -18.28 0.66
N ILE A 134 0.57 -17.09 0.54
CA ILE A 134 -0.04 -15.98 -0.18
C ILE A 134 0.99 -15.38 -1.13
N TYR A 135 0.63 -15.35 -2.40
CA TYR A 135 1.30 -14.59 -3.44
C TYR A 135 0.66 -13.21 -3.56
N LYS A 136 1.50 -12.20 -3.79
CA LYS A 136 1.06 -10.84 -4.11
C LYS A 136 1.95 -10.31 -5.22
N SER A 137 1.36 -9.84 -6.32
CA SER A 137 2.11 -9.10 -7.33
C SER A 137 2.40 -7.67 -6.84
N ARG A 138 3.26 -6.96 -7.58
CA ARG A 138 3.36 -5.50 -7.48
C ARG A 138 2.05 -4.84 -7.93
N HIS A 139 1.91 -3.57 -7.59
CA HIS A 139 0.77 -2.78 -8.02
C HIS A 139 0.96 -2.30 -9.46
N TYR A 140 0.02 -2.63 -10.34
CA TYR A 140 -0.02 -2.23 -11.74
C TYR A 140 -1.31 -1.49 -12.06
N GLN A 141 -1.24 -0.54 -12.99
CA GLN A 141 -2.43 0.19 -13.43
C GLN A 141 -3.39 -0.73 -14.20
N GLU A 142 -2.86 -1.58 -15.06
CA GLU A 142 -3.62 -2.47 -15.92
C GLU A 142 -4.45 -3.47 -15.12
N LEU A 143 -3.96 -3.90 -13.95
CA LEU A 143 -4.73 -4.73 -13.02
C LEU A 143 -5.89 -3.95 -12.36
N ALA A 144 -5.73 -2.65 -12.08
CA ALA A 144 -6.86 -1.85 -11.60
C ALA A 144 -7.93 -1.67 -12.67
N ASP A 145 -7.53 -1.49 -13.93
CA ASP A 145 -8.46 -1.40 -15.04
C ASP A 145 -9.12 -2.76 -15.32
N TRP A 146 -8.39 -3.86 -15.13
CA TRP A 146 -8.94 -5.22 -15.20
C TRP A 146 -10.08 -5.44 -14.20
N ARG A 147 -9.89 -4.98 -12.95
CA ARG A 147 -10.91 -5.11 -11.90
C ARG A 147 -12.22 -4.39 -12.23
N LYS A 148 -12.17 -3.33 -13.04
CA LYS A 148 -13.36 -2.57 -13.46
C LYS A 148 -14.11 -3.25 -14.60
N ARG A 149 -13.54 -4.28 -15.21
CA ARG A 149 -14.25 -5.07 -16.23
C ARG A 149 -15.36 -5.83 -15.52
N GLU A 150 -16.58 -5.64 -15.99
CA GLU A 150 -17.69 -6.51 -15.57
C GLU A 150 -17.45 -7.87 -16.21
N PHE A 151 -17.24 -8.89 -15.37
CA PHE A 151 -17.34 -10.28 -15.79
C PHE A 151 -18.83 -10.57 -15.88
N PHE A 152 -19.37 -10.54 -17.10
CA PHE A 152 -20.76 -10.90 -17.42
C PHE A 152 -20.96 -12.42 -17.38
#